data_AF-A0A7V6NNP9-F1
#
_entry.id   AF-A0A7V6NNP9-F1
#
_cell.length_a   1.000
_cell.length_b   1.000
_cell.length_c   1.000
_cell.angle_alpha   90.00
_cell.angle_beta   90.00
_cell.angle_gamma   90.00
#
_symmetry.space_group_name_H-M   'P 1'
#
loop_
_entity.id
_entity.type
_entity.pdbx_description
1 polymer ?
#
loop_
_entity_poly.entity_id
_entity_poly.type
_entity_poly.pdbx_seq_one_letter_code
_entity_poly.pdbx_strand_id
1 'polypeptide(L)' 'MKEYLSQNNIDYIYLDITENMLNLKKFLKYRDNRPEFDEIKKAGRVGLPCIVINDGEKIVFDVMEI' A
#
# COMPACT_ATOMS: atom_id res chain seq x y z
N MET A 1 3.12 -4.83 -10.60
CA MET A 1 2.97 -5.11 -9.15
C MET A 1 2.33 -6.48 -8.90
N LYS A 2 1.07 -6.72 -9.27
CA LYS A 2 0.41 -8.04 -9.13
C LYS A 2 1.17 -9.18 -9.83
N GLU A 3 1.55 -8.97 -11.09
CA GLU A 3 2.28 -9.98 -11.87
C GLU A 3 3.63 -10.32 -11.26
N TYR A 4 4.36 -9.34 -10.74
CA TYR A 4 5.64 -9.56 -10.06
C TYR A 4 5.47 -10.41 -8.79
N LEU A 5 4.48 -10.10 -7.96
CA LEU A 5 4.19 -10.86 -6.75
C LEU A 5 3.80 -12.30 -7.08
N SER A 6 2.92 -12.49 -8.07
CA SER A 6 2.50 -13.82 -8.53
C SER A 6 3.67 -14.63 -9.15
N GLN A 7 4.55 -14.00 -9.94
CA GLN A 7 5.72 -14.67 -10.51
C GLN A 7 6.73 -15.08 -9.44
N ASN A 8 6.88 -14.28 -8.38
CA ASN A 8 7.79 -14.57 -7.27
C ASN A 8 7.15 -15.45 -6.18
N ASN A 9 5.94 -16.00 -6.39
CA ASN A 9 5.20 -16.81 -5.41
C ASN A 9 5.04 -16.11 -4.04
N ILE A 10 4.89 -14.78 -4.06
CA ILE A 10 4.62 -14.00 -2.86
C ILE A 10 3.12 -14.02 -2.62
N ASP A 11 2.69 -14.43 -1.43
CA ASP A 11 1.28 -14.39 -1.05
C ASP A 11 0.85 -12.93 -0.83
N TYR A 12 -0.23 -12.52 -1.49
CA TYR A 12 -0.74 -11.17 -1.37
C TYR A 12 -2.25 -11.14 -1.49
N ILE A 13 -2.84 -10.15 -0.81
CA ILE A 13 -4.26 -9.82 -0.95
C ILE A 13 -4.35 -8.52 -1.71
N TYR A 14 -5.02 -8.53 -2.86
CA TYR A 14 -5.37 -7.31 -3.55
C TYR A 14 -6.55 -6.64 -2.84
N LEU A 15 -6.36 -5.40 -2.40
CA LEU A 15 -7.41 -4.58 -1.81
C LEU A 15 -7.66 -3.37 -2.71
N ASP A 16 -8.88 -3.27 -3.20
CA ASP A 16 -9.34 -2.10 -3.93
C ASP A 16 -9.96 -1.08 -2.96
N ILE A 17 -9.38 0.13 -2.90
CA ILE A 17 -9.85 1.17 -1.98
C ILE A 17 -11.17 1.82 -2.43
N THR A 18 -11.59 1.62 -3.69
CA THR A 18 -12.83 2.19 -4.24
C THR A 18 -14.02 1.24 -4.09
N GLU A 19 -13.76 -0.05 -3.87
CA GLU A 19 -14.78 -1.08 -3.73
C GLU A 19 -15.71 -0.83 -2.53
N ASN A 20 -15.17 -0.43 -1.37
CA ASN A 20 -15.99 -0.17 -0.18
C ASN A 20 -15.29 0.74 0.84
N MET A 21 -16.08 1.32 1.75
CA MET A 21 -15.58 2.21 2.80
C MET A 21 -14.62 1.53 3.79
N LEU A 22 -14.71 0.21 3.98
CA LEU A 22 -13.83 -0.53 4.88
C LEU A 22 -12.40 -0.56 4.33
N ASN A 23 -12.24 -0.84 3.04
CA ASN A 23 -10.94 -0.86 2.35
C ASN A 23 -10.32 0.55 2.35
N LEU A 24 -11.12 1.58 2.04
CA LEU A 24 -10.67 2.96 2.12
C LEU A 24 -10.22 3.32 3.55
N LYS A 25 -11.00 2.96 4.57
CA LYS A 25 -10.66 3.24 5.98
C LYS A 25 -9.37 2.54 6.40
N LYS A 26 -9.15 1.29 5.95
CA LYS A 26 -7.87 0.58 6.17
C LYS A 26 -6.71 1.33 5.52
N PHE A 27 -6.84 1.75 4.26
CA PHE A 27 -5.81 2.51 3.57
C PHE A 27 -5.52 3.85 4.27
N LEU A 28 -6.55 4.63 4.63
CA LEU A 28 -6.40 5.90 5.33
C LEU A 28 -5.70 5.72 6.68
N LYS A 29 -6.01 4.65 7.43
CA LYS A 29 -5.31 4.35 8.68
C LYS A 29 -3.79 4.28 8.47
N TYR A 30 -3.33 3.66 7.39
CA TYR A 30 -1.91 3.62 7.07
C TYR A 30 -1.40 4.98 6.56
N ARG A 31 -2.08 5.57 5.58
CA ARG A 31 -1.68 6.85 4.97
C ARG A 31 -1.52 8.00 5.98
N ASP A 32 -2.42 8.08 6.96
CA ASP A 32 -2.41 9.14 7.95
C ASP A 32 -1.39 8.92 9.06
N ASN A 33 -1.12 7.66 9.45
CA ASN A 33 -0.29 7.35 10.62
C ASN A 33 1.15 6.92 10.29
N ARG A 34 1.44 6.50 9.05
CA ARG A 34 2.76 5.95 8.69
C ARG A 34 3.67 7.03 8.09
N PRO A 35 4.93 7.13 8.57
CA PRO A 35 5.87 8.13 8.07
C PRO A 35 6.24 7.93 6.60
N GLU A 36 6.14 6.70 6.06
CA GLU A 36 6.38 6.42 4.64
C GLU A 36 5.47 7.24 3.70
N PHE A 37 4.30 7.66 4.17
CA PHE A 37 3.39 8.51 3.40
C PHE A 37 3.63 10.01 3.57
N ASP A 38 4.51 10.44 4.48
CA ASP A 38 4.68 11.86 4.79
C ASP A 38 5.22 12.64 3.58
N GLU A 39 6.25 12.10 2.92
CA GLU A 39 6.81 12.69 1.70
C GLU A 39 5.83 12.65 0.52
N ILE A 40 5.07 11.56 0.40
CA ILE A 40 4.04 11.43 -0.63
C ILE A 40 2.91 12.46 -0.44
N LYS A 41 2.46 12.65 0.80
CA LYS A 41 1.46 13.67 1.15
C LYS A 41 1.99 15.07 0.87
N LYS A 42 3.25 15.36 1.22
CA LYS A 42 3.92 16.64 0.91
C LYS A 42 3.99 16.90 -0.59
N ALA A 43 4.19 15.86 -1.39
CA ALA A 43 4.17 15.94 -2.86
C ALA A 43 2.73 16.06 -3.45
N GLY A 44 1.68 16.11 -2.62
CA GLY A 44 0.29 16.20 -3.08
C GLY A 44 -0.23 14.91 -3.71
N ARG A 45 0.44 13.78 -3.50
CA ARG A 45 0.05 12.48 -4.07
C ARG A 45 -0.77 11.67 -3.06
N VAL A 46 -1.58 10.75 -3.57
CA VAL A 46 -2.40 9.85 -2.73
C VAL A 46 -1.58 8.74 -2.08
N GLY A 47 -0.51 8.26 -2.74
CA GLY A 47 0.29 7.12 -2.26
C GLY A 47 -0.25 5.76 -2.69
N LEU A 48 -0.77 5.69 -3.92
CA LEU A 48 -1.19 4.44 -4.54
C LEU A 48 -0.52 4.28 -5.92
N PRO A 49 -0.27 3.05 -6.38
CA PRO A 49 -0.41 1.78 -5.64
C PRO A 49 0.65 1.62 -4.54
N CYS A 50 0.33 0.90 -3.47
CA CYS A 50 1.26 0.60 -2.37
C CYS A 50 1.08 -0.84 -1.89
N ILE A 51 2.12 -1.41 -1.30
CA ILE A 51 2.14 -2.75 -0.73
C ILE A 51 2.37 -2.62 0.76
N VAL A 52 1.50 -3.27 1.54
CA VAL A 52 1.56 -3.31 3.00
C VAL A 52 2.07 -4.69 3.40
N ILE A 53 3.24 -4.73 4.05
CA ILE A 53 3.90 -5.97 4.48
C ILE A 53 3.61 -6.19 5.96
N ASN A 54 3.37 -7.45 6.37
CA ASN A 54 3.12 -7.87 7.76
C ASN A 54 2.10 -6.97 8.51
N ASP A 55 0.91 -6.75 7.92
CA ASP A 55 -0.18 -5.92 8.50
C ASP A 55 0.25 -4.47 8.88
N GLY A 56 1.20 -3.91 8.12
CA GLY A 56 1.64 -2.53 8.28
C GLY A 56 2.96 -2.38 9.01
N GLU A 57 3.75 -3.44 9.16
CA GLU A 57 5.14 -3.34 9.61
C GLU A 57 5.98 -2.45 8.68
N LYS A 58 5.78 -2.61 7.36
CA LYS A 58 6.46 -1.84 6.33
C LYS A 58 5.50 -1.55 5.18
N ILE A 59 5.55 -0.33 4.65
CA ILE A 59 4.81 0.04 3.46
C ILE A 59 5.77 0.48 2.38
N VAL A 60 5.63 -0.14 1.21
CA VAL A 60 6.46 0.15 0.05
C VAL A 60 5.59 0.58 -1.12
N PHE A 61 6.14 1.44 -1.97
CA PHE A 61 5.44 1.96 -3.14
C PHE A 61 5.98 1.38 -4.45
N ASP A 62 7.15 0.75 -4.39
CA ASP A 62 7.74 0.02 -5.50
C ASP A 62 7.97 -1.47 -5.16
N VAL A 63 7.88 -2.33 -6.19
CA VAL A 63 8.15 -3.77 -6.05
C VAL A 63 9.63 -4.07 -5.82
N MET A 64 10.52 -3.14 -6.18
CA MET A 64 11.96 -3.24 -5.95
C MET A 64 12.33 -3.04 -4.47
N GLU A 65 11.41 -2.57 -3.64
CA GLU A 65 11.63 -2.32 -2.20
C GLU A 65 11.09 -3.45 -1.30
N ILE A 66 10.48 -4.47 -1.90
CA ILE A 66 9.99 -5.69 -1.24
C ILE A 66 11.18 -6.58 -0.88
#